data_AF-A0A849IG67-F1
#
_entry.id   AF-A0A849IG67-F1
#
_cell.length_a   1.000
_cell.length_b   1.000
_cell.length_c   1.000
_cell.angle_alpha   90.00
_cell.angle_beta   90.00
_cell.angle_gamma   90.00
#
_symmetry.space_group_name_H-M   'P 1'
#
loop_
_entity.id
_entity.type
_entity.pdbx_description
1 polymer ?
#
loop_
_entity_poly.entity_id
_entity_poly.type
_entity_poly.pdbx_seq_one_letter_code
_entity_poly.pdbx_strand_id
1 'polypeptide(L)'
;MIFAISILIGAISLGAIYFSKLWCWMTLILCALLLLIPLSGLKARKKDLRSRKLSEAANVMLEKYGHYYSMPLAARDFGRAAMALHASGTIAAIIDLFTGYWTGVVIGVVYFIAMGMLAHAFDPNIFSHDPQEKAVHDEIRAFLEKSADDRVGKGAAKRKV
;
A
#
# COMPACT_ATOMS: atom_id res chain seq x y z
N MET A 1 -10.34 7.58 1.67
CA MET A 1 -10.24 8.77 2.56
C MET A 1 -8.78 9.15 2.75
N ILE A 2 -7.91 8.17 3.00
CA ILE A 2 -6.47 8.36 3.17
C ILE A 2 -5.86 8.98 1.91
N PHE A 3 -6.27 8.53 0.72
CA PHE A 3 -5.82 9.10 -0.55
C PHE A 3 -6.04 10.62 -0.65
N ALA A 4 -7.23 11.11 -0.31
CA ALA A 4 -7.54 12.54 -0.38
C ALA A 4 -6.71 13.36 0.63
N ILE A 5 -6.50 12.81 1.84
CA ILE A 5 -5.63 13.40 2.85
C ILE A 5 -4.18 13.48 2.34
N SER A 6 -3.68 12.41 1.70
CA SER A 6 -2.34 12.40 1.12
C SER A 6 -2.16 13.42 -0.01
N ILE A 7 -3.17 13.62 -0.86
CA ILE A 7 -3.14 14.70 -1.88
C ILE A 7 -3.05 16.06 -1.20
N LEU A 8 -3.91 16.32 -0.22
CA LEU A 8 -3.94 17.60 0.49
C LEU A 8 -2.60 17.89 1.16
N ILE A 9 -2.02 16.91 1.85
CA ILE A 9 -0.73 17.07 2.51
C ILE A 9 0.40 17.22 1.47
N GLY A 10 0.35 16.49 0.36
CA GLY A 10 1.28 16.66 -0.76
C GLY A 10 1.26 18.09 -1.28
N ALA A 11 0.07 18.65 -1.53
CA ALA A 11 -0.11 20.02 -1.99
C ALA A 11 0.40 21.06 -0.95
N ILE A 12 0.07 20.88 0.34
CA ILE A 12 0.56 21.75 1.42
C ILE A 12 2.09 21.69 1.51
N SER A 13 2.68 20.49 1.42
CA SER A 13 4.13 20.30 1.47
C SER A 13 4.82 20.99 0.29
N LEU A 14 4.26 20.88 -0.91
CA LEU A 14 4.76 21.59 -2.09
C LEU A 14 4.63 23.12 -1.94
N GLY A 15 3.56 23.63 -1.33
CA GLY A 15 3.45 25.05 -1.01
C GLY A 15 4.49 25.52 0.02
N ALA A 16 4.82 24.67 1.00
CA ALA A 16 5.83 24.96 2.02
C ALA A 16 7.25 25.10 1.46
N ILE A 17 7.54 24.57 0.25
CA ILE A 17 8.87 24.62 -0.36
C ILE A 17 9.39 26.05 -0.54
N TYR A 18 8.49 27.01 -0.75
CA TYR A 18 8.82 28.44 -0.92
C TYR A 18 9.21 29.12 0.39
N PHE A 19 8.69 28.64 1.53
CA PHE A 19 9.01 29.17 2.85
C PHE A 19 10.23 28.47 3.45
N SER A 20 10.29 27.14 3.32
CA SER A 20 11.37 26.32 3.83
C SER A 20 11.35 24.94 3.19
N LYS A 21 12.40 24.66 2.42
CA LYS A 21 12.65 23.35 1.81
C LYS A 21 12.73 22.23 2.85
N LEU A 22 13.29 22.53 4.04
CA LEU A 22 13.38 21.56 5.13
C LEU A 22 11.98 21.15 5.62
N TRP A 23 11.05 22.09 5.77
CA TRP A 23 9.69 21.79 6.21
C TRP A 23 8.93 20.94 5.18
N CYS A 24 9.11 21.21 3.88
CA CYS A 24 8.56 20.39 2.79
C CYS A 24 8.99 18.92 2.91
N TRP A 25 10.30 18.66 3.07
CA TRP A 25 10.81 17.29 3.19
C TRP A 25 10.38 16.62 4.49
N MET A 26 10.38 17.35 5.61
CA MET A 26 9.92 16.82 6.89
C MET A 26 8.46 16.36 6.83
N THR A 27 7.57 17.13 6.22
CA THR A 27 6.16 16.75 6.11
C THR A 27 5.96 15.56 5.18
N LEU A 28 6.66 15.51 4.04
CA LEU A 28 6.60 14.37 3.12
C LEU A 28 7.12 13.08 3.76
N ILE A 29 8.29 13.13 4.42
CA ILE A 29 8.87 11.98 5.12
C ILE A 29 7.96 11.51 6.25
N LEU A 30 7.43 12.42 7.05
CA LEU A 30 6.51 12.08 8.13
C LEU A 30 5.25 11.37 7.59
N CYS A 31 4.70 11.84 6.47
CA CYS A 31 3.56 11.19 5.83
C CYS A 31 3.90 9.80 5.31
N ALA A 32 5.07 9.62 4.69
CA ALA A 32 5.53 8.31 4.24
C ALA A 32 5.66 7.33 5.43
N LEU A 33 6.24 7.78 6.55
CA LEU A 33 6.34 6.99 7.78
C LEU A 33 4.97 6.60 8.33
N LEU A 34 4.00 7.53 8.33
CA LEU A 34 2.63 7.25 8.75
C LEU A 34 1.93 6.19 7.89
N LEU A 35 2.26 6.09 6.59
CA LEU A 35 1.77 4.99 5.74
C LEU A 35 2.50 3.66 5.99
N LEU A 36 3.74 3.69 6.46
CA LEU A 36 4.54 2.49 6.76
C LEU A 36 4.10 1.79 8.06
N ILE A 37 3.60 2.53 9.05
CA ILE A 37 3.09 1.96 10.32
C ILE A 37 1.98 0.92 10.08
N PRO A 38 0.87 1.24 9.38
CA PRO A 38 -0.19 0.26 9.12
C PRO A 38 0.30 -0.90 8.25
N LEU A 39 1.21 -0.66 7.29
CA LEU A 39 1.81 -1.75 6.52
C LEU A 39 2.57 -2.72 7.43
N SER A 40 3.39 -2.19 8.34
CA SER A 40 4.19 -3.00 9.26
C SER A 40 3.30 -3.81 10.21
N GLY A 41 2.24 -3.19 10.72
CA GLY A 41 1.23 -3.86 11.54
C GLY A 41 0.48 -4.96 10.79
N LEU A 42 0.09 -4.71 9.54
CA LEU A 42 -0.55 -5.72 8.68
C LEU A 42 0.42 -6.84 8.33
N LYS A 43 1.71 -6.53 8.12
CA LYS A 43 2.74 -7.52 7.82
C LYS A 43 3.01 -8.45 9.01
N ALA A 44 2.98 -7.92 10.24
CA ALA A 44 3.16 -8.72 11.45
C ALA A 44 2.05 -9.78 11.65
N ARG A 45 0.83 -9.53 11.17
CA ARG A 45 -0.33 -10.43 11.29
C ARG A 45 -0.38 -11.55 10.24
N LYS A 46 0.61 -11.67 9.35
CA LYS A 46 0.61 -12.60 8.21
C LYS A 46 0.88 -14.07 8.56
N LYS A 47 1.48 -14.35 9.73
CA LYS A 47 2.02 -15.69 10.05
C LYS A 47 0.96 -16.82 10.12
N ASP A 48 -0.32 -16.48 10.31
CA ASP A 48 -1.39 -17.48 10.50
C ASP A 48 -2.30 -17.67 9.28
N LEU A 49 -1.93 -17.18 8.09
CA LEU A 49 -2.78 -17.23 6.90
C LEU A 49 -2.65 -18.52 6.06
N ARG A 50 -1.75 -19.43 6.41
CA ARG A 50 -1.53 -20.68 5.66
C ARG A 50 -2.73 -21.62 5.78
N SER A 51 -3.16 -22.19 4.66
CA SER A 51 -4.26 -23.16 4.58
C SER A 51 -3.82 -24.42 3.86
N ARG A 52 -4.16 -25.59 4.42
CA ARG A 52 -3.93 -26.89 3.76
C ARG A 52 -4.76 -27.10 2.48
N LYS A 53 -5.74 -26.22 2.23
CA LYS A 53 -6.65 -26.31 1.07
C LYS A 53 -6.18 -25.50 -0.14
N LEU A 54 -5.13 -24.69 0.04
CA LEU A 54 -4.53 -23.89 -1.03
C LEU A 54 -3.27 -24.59 -1.55
N SER A 55 -2.96 -24.39 -2.83
CA SER A 55 -1.67 -24.75 -3.41
C SER A 55 -0.52 -24.06 -2.66
N GLU A 56 0.70 -24.62 -2.72
CA GLU A 56 1.84 -24.00 -2.05
C GLU A 56 2.13 -22.60 -2.62
N ALA A 57 1.97 -22.43 -3.94
CA ALA A 57 2.08 -21.12 -4.60
C ALA A 57 1.05 -20.12 -4.07
N ALA A 58 -0.21 -20.55 -3.87
CA ALA A 58 -1.26 -19.74 -3.28
C ALA A 58 -0.98 -19.38 -1.82
N ASN A 59 -0.45 -20.32 -1.02
CA ASN A 59 -0.05 -20.02 0.36
C ASN A 59 1.09 -18.99 0.40
N VAL A 60 2.11 -19.11 -0.46
CA VAL A 60 3.21 -18.13 -0.55
C VAL A 60 2.70 -16.76 -0.97
N MET A 61 1.82 -16.69 -1.97
CA MET A 61 1.23 -15.43 -2.42
C MET A 61 0.34 -14.81 -1.34
N LEU A 62 -0.49 -15.60 -0.67
CA LEU A 62 -1.35 -15.16 0.43
C LEU A 62 -0.52 -14.66 1.62
N GLU A 63 0.60 -15.30 1.93
CA GLU A 63 1.53 -14.85 2.96
C GLU A 63 2.18 -13.52 2.54
N LYS A 64 2.68 -13.41 1.31
CA LYS A 64 3.34 -12.19 0.80
C LYS A 64 2.37 -11.01 0.71
N TYR A 65 1.15 -11.23 0.26
CA TYR A 65 0.17 -10.20 -0.09
C TYR A 65 -1.12 -10.24 0.75
N GLY A 66 -1.09 -10.87 1.92
CA GLY A 66 -2.29 -11.07 2.76
C GLY A 66 -3.06 -9.80 3.13
N HIS A 67 -2.40 -8.64 3.13
CA HIS A 67 -3.05 -7.34 3.33
C HIS A 67 -4.06 -6.98 2.23
N TYR A 68 -3.81 -7.39 0.98
CA TYR A 68 -4.76 -7.19 -0.12
C TYR A 68 -6.01 -8.02 0.04
N TYR A 69 -5.82 -9.29 0.43
CA TYR A 69 -6.91 -10.24 0.54
C TYR A 69 -7.77 -10.02 1.79
N SER A 70 -7.16 -9.55 2.87
CA SER A 70 -7.89 -9.24 4.11
C SER A 70 -8.61 -7.90 4.06
N MET A 71 -8.04 -6.89 3.41
CA MET A 71 -8.58 -5.53 3.38
C MET A 71 -8.42 -4.87 1.99
N PRO A 72 -9.12 -5.35 0.95
CA PRO A 72 -8.89 -4.92 -0.43
C PRO A 72 -9.16 -3.42 -0.66
N LEU A 73 -10.20 -2.88 -0.01
CA LEU A 73 -10.52 -1.45 -0.10
C LEU A 73 -9.45 -0.57 0.54
N ALA A 74 -8.94 -0.97 1.71
CA ALA A 74 -7.90 -0.25 2.40
C ALA A 74 -6.58 -0.31 1.62
N ALA A 75 -6.16 -1.51 1.17
CA ALA A 75 -4.96 -1.70 0.37
C ALA A 75 -4.96 -0.81 -0.88
N ARG A 76 -6.10 -0.71 -1.57
CA ARG A 76 -6.26 0.19 -2.73
C ARG A 76 -6.14 1.67 -2.36
N ASP A 77 -6.74 2.11 -1.25
CA ASP A 77 -6.65 3.52 -0.78
C ASP A 77 -5.20 3.86 -0.37
N PHE A 78 -4.50 2.93 0.30
CA PHE A 78 -3.08 3.05 0.65
C PHE A 78 -2.18 3.09 -0.58
N GLY A 79 -2.40 2.25 -1.59
CA GLY A 79 -1.63 2.28 -2.84
C GLY A 79 -1.78 3.60 -3.57
N ARG A 80 -3.01 4.13 -3.67
CA ARG A 80 -3.26 5.45 -4.26
C ARG A 80 -2.62 6.58 -3.45
N ALA A 81 -2.71 6.51 -2.13
CA ALA A 81 -2.05 7.47 -1.23
C ALA A 81 -0.53 7.47 -1.41
N ALA A 82 0.08 6.28 -1.48
CA ALA A 82 1.51 6.12 -1.74
C ALA A 82 1.91 6.72 -3.09
N MET A 83 1.12 6.49 -4.15
CA MET A 83 1.36 7.09 -5.47
C MET A 83 1.26 8.62 -5.47
N ALA A 84 0.28 9.19 -4.76
CA ALA A 84 0.16 10.64 -4.63
C ALA A 84 1.36 11.27 -3.91
N LEU A 85 1.80 10.63 -2.82
CA LEU A 85 2.98 11.06 -2.08
C LEU A 85 4.26 10.87 -2.89
N HIS A 86 4.38 9.77 -3.64
CA HIS A 86 5.48 9.53 -4.57
C HIS A 86 5.59 10.67 -5.59
N ALA A 87 4.48 11.00 -6.28
CA ALA A 87 4.44 12.11 -7.22
C ALA A 87 4.80 13.45 -6.58
N SER A 88 4.30 13.72 -5.37
CA SER A 88 4.63 14.95 -4.62
C SER A 88 6.12 15.04 -4.31
N GLY A 89 6.75 13.95 -3.87
CA GLY A 89 8.20 13.88 -3.63
C GLY A 89 9.02 14.07 -4.91
N THR A 90 8.58 13.48 -6.02
CA THR A 90 9.23 13.69 -7.33
C THR A 90 9.19 15.16 -7.74
N ILE A 91 8.03 15.81 -7.60
CA ILE A 91 7.88 17.23 -7.93
C ILE A 91 8.78 18.09 -7.03
N ALA A 92 8.80 17.82 -5.72
CA ALA A 92 9.68 18.52 -4.78
C ALA A 92 11.16 18.39 -5.17
N ALA A 93 11.62 17.17 -5.52
CA ALA A 93 12.99 16.92 -5.95
C ALA A 93 13.35 17.67 -7.24
N ILE A 94 12.42 17.77 -8.19
CA ILE A 94 12.60 18.54 -9.43
C ILE A 94 12.73 20.03 -9.11
N ILE A 95 11.90 20.58 -8.22
CA ILE A 95 12.01 21.98 -7.78
C ILE A 95 13.36 22.24 -7.09
N ASP A 96 13.81 21.32 -6.25
CA ASP A 96 15.09 21.42 -5.56
C ASP A 96 16.27 21.38 -6.52
N LEU A 97 16.20 20.58 -7.58
CA LEU A 97 17.19 20.56 -8.65
C LEU A 97 17.32 21.93 -9.33
N PHE A 98 16.21 22.57 -9.70
CA PHE A 98 16.22 23.88 -10.34
C PHE A 98 16.62 25.02 -9.41
N THR A 99 16.42 24.86 -8.09
CA THR A 99 16.78 25.87 -7.09
C THR A 99 18.15 25.63 -6.46
N GLY A 100 18.91 24.66 -6.96
CA GLY A 100 20.28 24.34 -6.49
C GLY A 100 20.35 23.69 -5.10
N TYR A 101 19.25 23.17 -4.56
CA TYR A 101 19.23 22.52 -3.25
C TYR A 101 19.53 21.01 -3.38
N TRP A 102 20.81 20.69 -3.58
CA TRP A 102 21.27 19.32 -3.81
C TRP A 102 20.92 18.32 -2.69
N THR A 103 20.90 18.76 -1.43
CA THR A 103 20.48 17.91 -0.31
C THR A 103 19.04 17.41 -0.50
N GLY A 104 18.14 18.28 -0.95
CA GLY A 104 16.76 17.92 -1.24
C GLY A 104 16.65 16.95 -2.43
N VAL A 105 17.50 17.11 -3.45
CA VAL A 105 17.56 16.15 -4.57
C VAL A 105 17.94 14.75 -4.08
N VAL A 106 18.98 14.63 -3.23
CA VAL A 106 19.40 13.33 -2.67
C VAL A 106 18.28 12.71 -1.83
N ILE A 107 17.63 13.49 -0.97
CA ILE A 107 16.47 13.04 -0.18
C ILE A 107 15.34 12.57 -1.13
N GLY A 108 15.08 13.33 -2.19
CA GLY A 108 14.08 13.02 -3.20
C GLY A 108 14.32 11.70 -3.92
N VAL A 109 15.56 11.37 -4.26
CA VAL A 109 15.91 10.06 -4.87
C VAL A 109 15.62 8.92 -3.90
N VAL A 110 16.05 9.03 -2.65
CA VAL A 110 15.77 8.00 -1.62
C VAL A 110 14.27 7.85 -1.40
N TYR A 111 13.56 8.98 -1.32
CA TYR A 111 12.11 9.02 -1.15
C TYR A 111 11.37 8.40 -2.33
N PHE A 112 11.80 8.70 -3.56
CA PHE A 112 11.26 8.12 -4.80
C PHE A 112 11.33 6.60 -4.77
N ILE A 113 12.52 6.04 -4.47
CA ILE A 113 12.72 4.59 -4.41
C ILE A 113 11.83 3.98 -3.31
N ALA A 114 11.83 4.55 -2.10
CA ALA A 114 11.06 4.04 -0.98
C ALA A 114 9.54 4.03 -1.27
N MET A 115 9.01 5.13 -1.79
CA MET A 115 7.59 5.27 -2.10
C MET A 115 7.18 4.48 -3.35
N GLY A 116 8.08 4.31 -4.33
CA GLY A 116 7.85 3.45 -5.48
C GLY A 116 7.70 1.98 -5.09
N MET A 117 8.60 1.49 -4.21
CA MET A 117 8.47 0.14 -3.63
C MET A 117 7.18 -0.02 -2.82
N LEU A 118 6.79 1.01 -2.06
CA LEU A 118 5.58 1.00 -1.25
C LEU A 118 4.32 0.97 -2.13
N ALA A 119 4.26 1.82 -3.15
CA ALA A 119 3.15 1.86 -4.09
C ALA A 119 3.00 0.52 -4.83
N HIS A 120 4.11 -0.08 -5.26
CA HIS A 120 4.09 -1.38 -5.90
C HIS A 120 3.61 -2.49 -4.96
N ALA A 121 3.99 -2.44 -3.67
CA ALA A 121 3.51 -3.37 -2.65
C ALA A 121 2.02 -3.23 -2.30
N PHE A 122 1.36 -2.16 -2.77
CA PHE A 122 -0.08 -1.89 -2.59
C PHE A 122 -0.89 -1.80 -3.90
N ASP A 123 -0.26 -1.98 -5.07
CA ASP A 123 -0.95 -2.09 -6.36
C ASP A 123 -1.62 -3.48 -6.54
N PRO A 124 -2.96 -3.56 -6.62
CA PRO A 124 -3.66 -4.83 -6.82
C PRO A 124 -3.48 -5.42 -8.22
N ASN A 125 -3.01 -4.62 -9.19
CA ASN A 125 -2.83 -5.06 -10.58
C ASN A 125 -1.48 -5.76 -10.83
N ILE A 126 -0.67 -5.97 -9.79
CA ILE A 126 0.61 -6.66 -9.93
C ILE A 126 0.43 -8.07 -10.53
N PHE A 127 -0.64 -8.77 -10.13
CA PHE A 127 -0.91 -10.16 -10.53
C PHE A 127 -1.48 -10.31 -11.94
N SER A 128 -1.92 -9.23 -12.60
CA SER A 128 -2.54 -9.34 -13.93
C SER A 128 -1.55 -9.47 -15.07
N HIS A 129 -0.25 -9.33 -14.79
CA HIS A 129 0.81 -9.36 -15.81
C HIS A 129 1.28 -10.79 -16.12
N ASP A 130 1.24 -11.71 -15.14
CA ASP A 130 1.62 -13.11 -15.30
C ASP A 130 0.39 -14.03 -15.23
N PRO A 131 0.09 -14.82 -16.28
CA PRO A 131 -0.99 -15.80 -16.26
C PRO A 131 -0.94 -16.78 -15.08
N GLN A 132 0.26 -17.16 -14.61
CA GLN A 132 0.42 -18.03 -13.46
C GLN A 132 0.05 -17.34 -12.15
N GLU A 133 0.52 -16.11 -11.94
CA GLU A 133 0.15 -15.32 -10.76
C GLU A 133 -1.35 -15.04 -10.72
N LYS A 134 -1.96 -14.80 -11.88
CA LYS A 134 -3.40 -14.61 -12.00
C LYS A 134 -4.18 -15.87 -11.60
N ALA A 135 -3.76 -17.05 -12.05
CA ALA A 135 -4.41 -18.31 -11.66
C ALA A 135 -4.33 -18.55 -10.15
N VAL A 136 -3.18 -18.25 -9.54
CA VAL A 136 -2.98 -18.33 -8.09
C VAL A 136 -3.84 -17.30 -7.33
N HIS A 137 -3.95 -16.09 -7.84
CA HIS A 137 -4.82 -15.04 -7.30
C HIS A 137 -6.30 -15.48 -7.31
N ASP A 138 -6.76 -16.04 -8.42
CA ASP A 138 -8.13 -16.53 -8.58
C ASP A 138 -8.43 -17.70 -7.62
N GLU A 139 -7.47 -18.61 -7.40
CA GLU A 139 -7.57 -19.69 -6.40
C GLU A 139 -7.79 -19.14 -4.98
N ILE A 140 -6.97 -18.16 -4.57
CA ILE A 140 -7.08 -17.53 -3.25
C ILE A 140 -8.45 -16.85 -3.09
N ARG A 141 -8.90 -16.15 -4.13
CA ARG A 141 -10.18 -15.44 -4.11
C ARG A 141 -11.36 -16.42 -3.97
N ALA A 142 -11.39 -17.48 -4.78
CA ALA A 142 -12.42 -18.51 -4.69
C ALA A 142 -12.44 -19.19 -3.31
N PHE A 143 -11.27 -19.43 -2.72
CA PHE A 143 -11.17 -19.97 -1.36
C PHE A 143 -11.75 -19.03 -0.29
N LEU A 144 -11.48 -17.73 -0.40
CA LEU A 144 -11.98 -16.73 0.54
C LEU A 144 -13.49 -16.50 0.42
N GLU A 145 -14.02 -16.46 -0.80
CA GLU A 145 -15.47 -16.35 -1.07
C GLU A 145 -16.22 -17.54 -0.47
N LYS A 146 -15.78 -18.77 -0.77
CA LYS A 146 -16.34 -19.98 -0.17
C LYS A 146 -16.27 -19.98 1.36
N SER A 147 -15.13 -19.55 1.91
CA SER A 147 -14.94 -19.47 3.36
C SER A 147 -15.78 -18.39 4.04
N ALA A 148 -16.23 -17.36 3.31
CA ALA A 148 -17.13 -16.34 3.81
C ALA A 148 -18.56 -16.88 3.86
N ASP A 149 -19.03 -17.54 2.80
CA ASP A 149 -20.36 -18.14 2.71
C ASP A 149 -20.59 -19.19 3.82
N ASP A 150 -19.60 -20.06 4.05
CA ASP A 150 -19.64 -21.07 5.12
C ASP A 150 -19.82 -20.44 6.52
N ARG A 151 -19.24 -19.25 6.75
CA ARG A 151 -19.38 -18.53 8.04
C ARG A 151 -20.76 -17.91 8.19
N VAL A 152 -21.29 -17.33 7.12
CA VAL A 152 -22.64 -16.74 7.12
C VAL A 152 -23.69 -17.82 7.38
N GLY A 153 -23.58 -18.98 6.71
CA GLY A 153 -24.48 -20.12 6.92
C GLY A 153 -24.46 -20.63 8.37
N LYS A 154 -23.28 -20.81 8.97
CA LYS A 154 -23.15 -21.23 10.38
C LYS A 154 -23.65 -20.18 11.37
N GLY A 155 -23.43 -18.90 11.10
CA GLY A 155 -23.93 -17.80 11.94
C GLY A 155 -25.46 -17.71 11.93
N ALA A 156 -26.09 -17.94 10.78
CA ALA A 156 -27.54 -17.96 10.64
C ALA A 156 -28.17 -19.17 11.36
N ALA A 157 -27.56 -20.35 11.28
CA ALA A 157 -28.01 -21.54 12.01
C ALA A 157 -27.96 -21.35 13.53
N LYS A 158 -26.93 -20.66 14.05
CA LYS A 158 -26.76 -20.42 15.50
C LYS A 158 -27.73 -19.38 16.09
N ARG A 159 -28.39 -18.57 15.26
CA ARG A 159 -29.42 -17.59 15.70
C ARG A 159 -30.85 -18.14 15.74
N LYS A 160 -31.06 -19.36 15.22
CA LYS A 160 -32.38 -20.02 15.20
C LYS A 160 -32.61 -20.99 16.37
N VAL A 161 -31.67 -21.05 17.32
CA VAL A 161 -31.74 -21.81 18.56
C VAL A 161 -31.73 -20.82 19.71
#